data_AF-A0A1T4JKC6-F1
#
_entry.id   AF-A0A1T4JKC6-F1
#
_cell.length_a   1.000
_cell.length_b   1.000
_cell.length_c   1.000
_cell.angle_alpha   90.00
_cell.angle_beta   90.00
_cell.angle_gamma   90.00
#
_symmetry.space_group_name_H-M   'P 1'
#
loop_
_entity.id
_entity.type
_entity.pdbx_description
1 polymer ?
#
loop_
_entity_poly.entity_id
_entity_poly.type
_entity_poly.pdbx_seq_one_letter_code
_entity_poly.pdbx_strand_id
1 'polypeptide(L)'
;MRYENITTYAVNRDFDSNYKEINSLIRENLKNNTMPVISDKTFPPDMNVITGKTRMDINKEKIALKAASIGATSTMWIYGADAAQLGLELKTKNPVEYQKAVKQNPNYNCRPVVIQNARERFSDKDMSFKSNTLSESLCIDCQCAYLLDQFTEKSVERLFTEKLLENKIPYASYMAKEILANRNEYNTGEMQAERTKHIKQNLFLNLQKSSPVFQEIVNKRNSIYKNYLPEQKIIFDCYYKHFNEQASGEKLYNFSSEEKKNVLNAFKSLLKKIDENKEVKNINGIISRTIFDAYSFSERLTHYNFSLEPIYTRDEQIQKDANRRIPAAMQQESKNKAKTVQNEQTKQKFKRPSFSMHVGEDRGL
;
A
#
# COMPACT_ATOMS: atom_id res chain seq x y z
N MET A 1 -34.14 6.65 -0.44
CA MET A 1 -32.75 6.40 0.00
C MET A 1 -31.95 6.00 -1.23
N ARG A 2 -30.82 6.66 -1.51
CA ARG A 2 -29.98 6.34 -2.67
C ARG A 2 -29.22 5.04 -2.38
N TYR A 3 -29.61 3.96 -3.05
CA TYR A 3 -28.92 2.68 -3.00
C TYR A 3 -27.62 2.83 -3.80
N GLU A 4 -26.49 2.94 -3.12
CA GLU A 4 -25.21 3.13 -3.81
C GLU A 4 -24.75 1.80 -4.43
N ASN A 5 -24.66 1.82 -5.77
CA ASN A 5 -23.84 0.88 -6.53
C ASN A 5 -22.41 0.89 -5.99
N ILE A 6 -21.65 -0.19 -6.24
CA ILE A 6 -20.21 -0.20 -5.93
C ILE A 6 -19.60 1.03 -6.57
N THR A 7 -19.10 1.92 -5.74
CA THR A 7 -18.45 3.13 -6.21
C THR A 7 -17.13 2.74 -6.83
N THR A 8 -16.98 3.05 -8.11
CA THR A 8 -15.78 2.80 -8.92
C THR A 8 -15.04 4.10 -9.24
N TYR A 9 -15.60 5.27 -8.88
CA TYR A 9 -15.16 6.57 -9.41
C TYR A 9 -13.65 6.75 -9.35
N ALA A 10 -13.13 7.07 -10.52
CA ALA A 10 -11.80 7.59 -10.72
C ALA A 10 -11.82 9.10 -10.49
N VAL A 11 -11.46 9.55 -9.29
CA VAL A 11 -11.44 10.98 -9.00
C VAL A 11 -10.06 11.51 -9.42
N ASN A 12 -10.03 12.38 -10.44
CA ASN A 12 -8.87 13.25 -10.68
C ASN A 12 -8.71 14.15 -9.46
N ARG A 13 -7.50 14.13 -8.87
CA ARG A 13 -7.18 14.59 -7.51
C ARG A 13 -7.75 15.96 -7.15
N ASP A 14 -8.20 16.04 -5.91
CA ASP A 14 -7.73 17.08 -5.00
C ASP A 14 -6.91 16.40 -3.90
N PHE A 15 -5.62 16.72 -3.74
CA PHE A 15 -4.74 16.11 -2.72
C PHE A 15 -5.29 16.28 -1.29
N ASP A 16 -6.07 17.35 -1.10
CA ASP A 16 -6.85 17.63 0.09
C ASP A 16 -7.76 16.46 0.50
N SER A 17 -8.25 15.65 -0.46
CA SER A 17 -9.15 14.53 -0.19
C SER A 17 -8.49 13.44 0.65
N ASN A 18 -7.20 13.15 0.42
CA ASN A 18 -6.50 12.11 1.18
C ASN A 18 -6.20 12.56 2.61
N TYR A 19 -5.79 13.81 2.78
CA TYR A 19 -5.57 14.39 4.11
C TYR A 19 -6.88 14.38 4.90
N LYS A 20 -7.97 14.80 4.28
CA LYS A 20 -9.31 14.77 4.87
C LYS A 20 -9.76 13.34 5.20
N GLU A 21 -9.53 12.38 4.32
CA GLU A 21 -9.89 10.97 4.54
C GLU A 21 -9.11 10.36 5.72
N ILE A 22 -7.79 10.55 5.78
CA ILE A 22 -6.96 10.07 6.90
C ILE A 22 -7.38 10.74 8.21
N ASN A 23 -7.54 12.06 8.21
CA ASN A 23 -7.98 12.78 9.41
C ASN A 23 -9.36 12.30 9.87
N SER A 24 -10.28 12.03 8.94
CA SER A 24 -11.60 11.47 9.24
C SER A 24 -11.50 10.08 9.86
N LEU A 25 -10.73 9.18 9.24
CA LEU A 25 -10.53 7.82 9.74
C LEU A 25 -9.85 7.81 11.12
N ILE A 26 -8.89 8.69 11.36
CA ILE A 26 -8.27 8.85 12.69
C ILE A 26 -9.31 9.34 13.70
N ARG A 27 -10.14 10.33 13.37
CA ARG A 27 -11.22 10.80 14.26
C ARG A 27 -12.17 9.67 14.63
N GLU A 28 -12.60 8.88 13.64
CA GLU A 28 -13.46 7.72 13.86
C GLU A 28 -12.80 6.73 14.82
N ASN A 29 -11.54 6.36 14.56
CA ASN A 29 -10.82 5.40 15.40
C ASN A 29 -10.54 5.93 16.82
N LEU A 30 -10.28 7.24 16.98
CA LEU A 30 -10.15 7.86 18.30
C LEU A 30 -11.46 7.83 19.09
N LYS A 31 -12.58 8.12 18.43
CA LYS A 31 -13.92 8.08 19.04
C LYS A 31 -14.28 6.68 19.51
N ASN A 32 -13.86 5.67 18.75
CA ASN A 32 -14.20 4.26 18.98
C ASN A 32 -13.15 3.50 19.81
N ASN A 33 -12.04 4.15 20.16
CA ASN A 33 -10.88 3.53 20.81
C ASN A 33 -10.33 2.31 20.03
N THR A 34 -10.28 2.43 18.71
CA THR A 34 -9.84 1.37 17.78
C THR A 34 -8.55 1.71 17.05
N MET A 35 -7.77 2.71 17.49
CA MET A 35 -6.55 3.14 16.77
C MET A 35 -5.58 1.96 16.56
N PRO A 36 -5.25 1.61 15.30
CA PRO A 36 -4.50 0.39 14.99
C PRO A 36 -3.06 0.44 15.51
N VAL A 37 -2.43 1.62 15.53
CA VAL A 37 -1.03 1.80 15.96
C VAL A 37 -0.77 1.53 17.45
N ILE A 38 -1.82 1.58 18.28
CA ILE A 38 -1.74 1.27 19.72
C ILE A 38 -2.39 -0.07 20.07
N SER A 39 -2.83 -0.82 19.06
CA SER A 39 -3.39 -2.16 19.22
C SER A 39 -2.33 -3.14 19.71
N ASP A 40 -2.72 -3.99 20.65
CA ASP A 40 -1.88 -5.10 21.11
C ASP A 40 -1.84 -6.25 20.08
N LYS A 41 -2.78 -6.26 19.14
CA LYS A 41 -2.80 -7.20 18.01
C LYS A 41 -2.05 -6.61 16.83
N THR A 42 -1.12 -7.39 16.27
CA THR A 42 -0.56 -7.13 14.94
C THR A 42 -1.65 -7.37 13.90
N PHE A 43 -1.87 -6.40 13.02
CA PHE A 43 -2.73 -6.62 11.87
C PHE A 43 -1.98 -7.47 10.84
N PRO A 44 -2.63 -8.46 10.22
CA PRO A 44 -2.07 -9.12 9.05
C PRO A 44 -1.76 -8.09 7.95
N PRO A 45 -0.72 -8.32 7.13
CA PRO A 45 -0.38 -7.42 6.04
C PRO A 45 -1.58 -7.23 5.12
N ASP A 46 -1.82 -6.00 4.68
CA ASP A 46 -2.89 -5.76 3.71
C ASP A 46 -2.60 -6.52 2.42
N MET A 47 -3.64 -7.06 1.78
CA MET A 47 -3.45 -7.80 0.54
C MET A 47 -4.62 -7.55 -0.41
N ASN A 48 -4.29 -7.14 -1.62
CA ASN A 48 -5.24 -7.16 -2.71
C ASN A 48 -5.51 -8.61 -3.14
N VAL A 49 -6.76 -9.04 -3.08
CA VAL A 49 -7.11 -10.44 -3.30
C VAL A 49 -6.89 -10.92 -4.74
N ILE A 50 -6.84 -10.02 -5.72
CA ILE A 50 -6.63 -10.39 -7.12
C ILE A 50 -5.14 -10.44 -7.45
N THR A 51 -4.38 -9.44 -6.99
CA THR A 51 -2.99 -9.24 -7.42
C THR A 51 -1.96 -9.77 -6.42
N GLY A 52 -2.37 -10.18 -5.23
CA GLY A 52 -1.48 -10.57 -4.12
C GLY A 52 -0.62 -9.40 -3.60
N LYS A 53 -0.81 -8.19 -4.13
CA LYS A 53 0.01 -7.04 -3.78
C LYS A 53 -0.42 -6.45 -2.46
N THR A 54 0.56 -6.15 -1.63
CA THR A 54 0.42 -5.28 -0.47
C THR A 54 0.62 -3.83 -0.90
N ARG A 55 -0.05 -2.88 -0.27
CA ARG A 55 0.24 -1.46 -0.49
C ARG A 55 1.45 -1.02 0.30
N MET A 56 2.17 -0.10 -0.30
CA MET A 56 3.24 0.67 0.32
C MET A 56 2.66 2.02 0.72
N ASP A 57 3.31 2.74 1.65
CA ASP A 57 2.97 4.11 2.06
C ASP A 57 1.64 4.34 2.79
N ILE A 58 1.13 5.57 2.71
CA ILE A 58 -0.10 6.03 3.32
C ILE A 58 -1.35 5.26 2.86
N ASN A 59 -1.33 4.64 1.68
CA ASN A 59 -2.42 3.80 1.21
C ASN A 59 -2.61 2.57 2.10
N LYS A 60 -1.52 1.98 2.58
CA LYS A 60 -1.55 0.90 3.56
C LYS A 60 -2.21 1.35 4.85
N GLU A 61 -1.86 2.56 5.31
CA GLU A 61 -2.43 3.12 6.53
C GLU A 61 -3.93 3.41 6.39
N LYS A 62 -4.40 3.91 5.24
CA LYS A 62 -5.83 4.09 4.98
C LYS A 62 -6.61 2.79 5.11
N ILE A 63 -6.07 1.69 4.56
CA ILE A 63 -6.68 0.36 4.68
C ILE A 63 -6.70 -0.11 6.14
N ALA A 64 -5.60 0.05 6.87
CA ALA A 64 -5.52 -0.34 8.29
C ALA A 64 -6.50 0.46 9.17
N LEU A 65 -6.53 1.79 9.02
CA LEU A 65 -7.46 2.67 9.72
C LEU A 65 -8.92 2.33 9.38
N LYS A 66 -9.20 2.01 8.11
CA LYS A 66 -10.53 1.59 7.69
C LYS A 66 -10.93 0.27 8.33
N ALA A 67 -10.06 -0.73 8.28
CA ALA A 67 -10.29 -2.05 8.87
C ALA A 67 -10.59 -1.93 10.36
N ALA A 68 -9.79 -1.14 11.08
CA ALA A 68 -10.03 -0.86 12.48
C ALA A 68 -11.36 -0.13 12.75
N SER A 69 -11.71 0.88 11.95
CA SER A 69 -12.95 1.66 12.12
C SER A 69 -14.22 0.81 11.99
N ILE A 70 -14.24 -0.13 11.05
CA ILE A 70 -15.40 -1.00 10.80
C ILE A 70 -15.30 -2.34 11.53
N GLY A 71 -14.23 -2.59 12.29
CA GLY A 71 -14.02 -3.84 13.01
C GLY A 71 -13.85 -5.03 12.08
N ALA A 72 -13.17 -4.82 10.95
CA ALA A 72 -12.91 -5.87 9.97
C ALA A 72 -12.02 -6.96 10.57
N THR A 73 -12.33 -8.20 10.20
CA THR A 73 -11.60 -9.41 10.58
C THR A 73 -10.33 -9.62 9.75
N SER A 74 -10.26 -8.99 8.57
CA SER A 74 -9.12 -9.07 7.66
C SER A 74 -8.80 -7.71 7.04
N THR A 75 -7.57 -7.56 6.56
CA THR A 75 -7.11 -6.45 5.73
C THR A 75 -7.07 -6.85 4.25
N MET A 76 -7.78 -7.92 3.87
CA MET A 76 -7.97 -8.29 2.47
C MET A 76 -8.88 -7.28 1.79
N TRP A 77 -8.44 -6.77 0.65
CA TRP A 77 -9.13 -5.72 -0.07
C TRP A 77 -9.17 -5.96 -1.57
N ILE A 78 -10.05 -5.23 -2.26
CA ILE A 78 -10.27 -5.30 -3.69
C ILE A 78 -10.61 -3.90 -4.23
N TYR A 79 -10.23 -3.60 -5.48
CA TYR A 79 -10.65 -2.35 -6.11
C TYR A 79 -12.14 -2.38 -6.44
N GLY A 80 -12.78 -1.21 -6.42
CA GLY A 80 -14.20 -1.07 -6.74
C GLY A 80 -14.54 -1.54 -8.16
N ALA A 81 -13.67 -1.27 -9.14
CA ALA A 81 -13.87 -1.70 -10.53
C ALA A 81 -13.90 -3.24 -10.64
N ASP A 82 -12.92 -3.91 -10.04
CA ASP A 82 -12.86 -5.38 -10.03
C ASP A 82 -14.03 -5.98 -9.24
N ALA A 83 -14.35 -5.41 -8.08
CA ALA A 83 -15.49 -5.83 -7.27
C ALA A 83 -16.82 -5.75 -8.05
N ALA A 84 -17.00 -4.69 -8.85
CA ALA A 84 -18.16 -4.52 -9.71
C ALA A 84 -18.18 -5.56 -10.85
N GLN A 85 -17.04 -5.78 -11.51
CA GLN A 85 -16.91 -6.78 -12.57
C GLN A 85 -17.18 -8.21 -12.06
N LEU A 86 -16.75 -8.51 -10.85
CA LEU A 86 -16.95 -9.80 -10.18
C LEU A 86 -18.35 -9.95 -9.57
N GLY A 87 -19.20 -8.92 -9.64
CA GLY A 87 -20.56 -8.96 -9.12
C GLY A 87 -20.62 -9.10 -7.59
N LEU A 88 -19.68 -8.50 -6.88
CA LEU A 88 -19.74 -8.42 -5.43
C LEU A 88 -20.92 -7.54 -4.99
N GLU A 89 -21.49 -7.83 -3.83
CA GLU A 89 -22.68 -7.14 -3.32
C GLU A 89 -22.36 -6.59 -1.94
N LEU A 90 -22.41 -5.27 -1.76
CA LEU A 90 -22.18 -4.63 -0.46
C LEU A 90 -23.23 -5.11 0.55
N LYS A 91 -22.85 -5.24 1.83
CA LYS A 91 -23.80 -5.63 2.90
C LYS A 91 -24.99 -4.69 2.99
N THR A 92 -24.84 -3.41 2.61
CA THR A 92 -25.95 -2.45 2.52
C THR A 92 -27.09 -2.89 1.58
N LYS A 93 -26.85 -3.80 0.63
CA LYS A 93 -27.88 -4.40 -0.23
C LYS A 93 -28.67 -5.54 0.45
N ASN A 94 -28.16 -6.08 1.56
CA ASN A 94 -28.80 -7.11 2.37
C ASN A 94 -29.09 -6.56 3.79
N PRO A 95 -30.32 -6.12 4.10
CA PRO A 95 -30.64 -5.51 5.39
C PRO A 95 -30.29 -6.39 6.60
N VAL A 96 -30.42 -7.71 6.47
CA VAL A 96 -30.13 -8.66 7.56
C VAL A 96 -28.62 -8.68 7.87
N GLU A 97 -27.80 -8.81 6.84
CA GLU A 97 -26.34 -8.80 7.01
C GLU A 97 -25.83 -7.43 7.45
N TYR A 98 -26.40 -6.34 6.94
CA TYR A 98 -26.04 -4.99 7.37
C TYR A 98 -26.37 -4.76 8.85
N GLN A 99 -27.58 -5.14 9.30
CA GLN A 99 -27.97 -5.02 10.70
C GLN A 99 -27.12 -5.91 11.60
N LYS A 100 -26.77 -7.13 11.16
CA LYS A 100 -25.83 -8.01 11.88
C LYS A 100 -24.47 -7.33 12.05
N ALA A 101 -23.92 -6.74 10.99
CA ALA A 101 -22.64 -6.04 11.03
C ALA A 101 -22.69 -4.79 11.93
N VAL A 102 -23.74 -3.98 11.85
CA VAL A 102 -23.93 -2.80 12.71
C VAL A 102 -24.15 -3.19 14.17
N LYS A 103 -24.82 -4.31 14.45
CA LYS A 103 -24.98 -4.84 15.81
C LYS A 103 -23.64 -5.30 16.41
N GLN A 104 -22.75 -5.84 15.59
CA GLN A 104 -21.40 -6.25 16.01
C GLN A 104 -20.47 -5.04 16.17
N ASN A 105 -20.55 -4.07 15.25
CA ASN A 105 -19.83 -2.81 15.34
C ASN A 105 -20.77 -1.65 14.93
N PRO A 106 -21.18 -0.80 15.88
CA PRO A 106 -22.06 0.34 15.60
C PRO A 106 -21.53 1.33 14.55
N ASN A 107 -20.22 1.31 14.27
CA ASN A 107 -19.55 2.18 13.30
C ASN A 107 -19.41 1.56 11.91
N TYR A 108 -19.88 0.33 11.73
CA TYR A 108 -19.77 -0.39 10.48
C TYR A 108 -20.39 0.40 9.32
N ASN A 109 -19.64 0.54 8.22
CA ASN A 109 -20.12 1.18 7.02
C ASN A 109 -19.46 0.61 5.76
N CYS A 110 -20.18 0.71 4.63
CA CYS A 110 -19.73 0.21 3.34
C CYS A 110 -19.08 1.29 2.46
N ARG A 111 -18.66 2.43 3.02
CA ARG A 111 -17.92 3.44 2.26
C ARG A 111 -16.52 2.91 1.90
N PRO A 112 -16.07 3.01 0.64
CA PRO A 112 -14.70 2.64 0.30
C PRO A 112 -13.69 3.60 0.93
N VAL A 113 -12.41 3.22 0.85
CA VAL A 113 -11.31 4.18 0.92
C VAL A 113 -10.81 4.53 -0.47
N VAL A 114 -10.27 5.74 -0.66
CA VAL A 114 -9.63 6.11 -1.92
C VAL A 114 -8.15 5.72 -1.86
N ILE A 115 -7.68 4.94 -2.82
CA ILE A 115 -6.28 4.54 -2.95
C ILE A 115 -5.65 5.20 -4.17
N GLN A 116 -4.40 5.64 -4.04
CA GLN A 116 -3.62 6.16 -5.16
C GLN A 116 -2.75 5.08 -5.77
N ASN A 117 -2.67 5.08 -7.11
CA ASN A 117 -1.89 4.09 -7.84
C ASN A 117 -0.39 4.40 -7.85
N ALA A 118 -0.01 5.68 -7.81
CA ALA A 118 1.37 6.09 -7.59
C ALA A 118 1.66 6.26 -6.09
N ARG A 119 2.90 5.93 -5.68
CA ARG A 119 3.41 6.22 -4.33
C ARG A 119 3.23 7.71 -4.05
N GLU A 120 2.62 8.08 -2.93
CA GLU A 120 2.47 9.50 -2.59
C GLU A 120 3.86 10.10 -2.39
N ARG A 121 4.33 10.87 -3.36
CA ARG A 121 5.56 11.65 -3.20
C ARG A 121 5.17 12.98 -2.56
N PHE A 122 5.40 13.11 -1.25
CA PHE A 122 5.33 14.39 -0.53
C PHE A 122 6.51 15.34 -0.88
N SER A 123 7.17 15.15 -2.01
CA SER A 123 8.21 16.07 -2.48
C SER A 123 7.56 17.21 -3.27
N ASP A 124 7.92 18.46 -2.94
CA ASP A 124 7.53 19.70 -3.63
C ASP A 124 8.03 19.80 -5.10
N LYS A 125 8.26 18.68 -5.79
CA LYS A 125 8.74 18.64 -7.17
C LYS A 125 7.92 17.66 -7.99
N ASP A 126 7.21 18.23 -8.96
CA ASP A 126 6.52 17.56 -10.05
C ASP A 126 7.46 16.57 -10.76
N MET A 127 7.22 15.28 -10.54
CA MET A 127 7.79 14.22 -11.36
C MET A 127 6.75 13.11 -11.48
N SER A 128 6.05 13.08 -12.62
CA SER A 128 5.11 12.04 -12.99
C SER A 128 5.86 10.72 -13.22
N PHE A 129 5.54 9.68 -12.46
CA PHE A 129 5.92 8.30 -12.79
C PHE A 129 4.66 7.56 -13.25
N LYS A 130 4.69 7.04 -14.48
CA LYS A 130 3.73 6.05 -14.96
C LYS A 130 4.18 4.67 -14.45
N SER A 131 3.41 4.03 -13.59
CA SER A 131 3.70 2.68 -13.09
C SER A 131 2.67 1.68 -13.58
N ASN A 132 3.06 0.87 -14.59
CA ASN A 132 2.18 -0.11 -15.21
C ASN A 132 1.79 -1.24 -14.24
N THR A 133 0.51 -1.33 -13.87
CA THR A 133 -0.01 -2.38 -12.97
C THR A 133 -1.47 -2.75 -13.25
N LEU A 134 -1.71 -4.03 -13.48
CA LEU A 134 -2.91 -4.72 -14.01
C LEU A 134 -4.35 -4.27 -13.62
N SER A 135 -4.61 -3.42 -12.61
CA SER A 135 -5.93 -2.74 -12.47
C SER A 135 -6.04 -1.47 -13.34
N GLU A 136 -5.08 -1.28 -14.24
CA GLU A 136 -4.87 -0.15 -15.15
C GLU A 136 -5.84 -0.03 -16.32
N SER A 137 -6.85 -0.87 -16.45
CA SER A 137 -7.79 -0.76 -17.57
C SER A 137 -8.51 0.59 -17.64
N LEU A 138 -8.50 1.36 -16.53
CA LEU A 138 -9.05 2.70 -16.45
C LEU A 138 -8.00 3.83 -16.58
N CYS A 139 -6.69 3.54 -16.51
CA CYS A 139 -5.59 4.53 -16.55
C CYS A 139 -5.79 5.74 -15.60
N ILE A 140 -6.20 5.53 -14.35
CA ILE A 140 -6.54 6.62 -13.43
C ILE A 140 -5.72 6.64 -12.14
N ASP A 141 -5.43 7.86 -11.69
CA ASP A 141 -4.51 8.17 -10.58
C ASP A 141 -5.00 7.64 -9.23
N CYS A 142 -6.33 7.56 -9.05
CA CYS A 142 -6.98 7.13 -7.82
C CYS A 142 -8.07 6.09 -8.12
N GLN A 143 -8.23 5.11 -7.23
CA GLN A 143 -9.24 4.07 -7.30
C GLN A 143 -9.86 3.83 -5.91
N CYS A 144 -11.16 3.57 -5.85
CA CYS A 144 -11.78 3.11 -4.61
C CYS A 144 -11.34 1.69 -4.27
N ALA A 145 -11.06 1.42 -3.00
CA ALA A 145 -10.82 0.09 -2.48
C ALA A 145 -11.80 -0.24 -1.36
N TYR A 146 -12.22 -1.50 -1.34
CA TYR A 146 -13.12 -2.06 -0.35
C TYR A 146 -12.44 -3.21 0.37
N LEU A 147 -12.64 -3.28 1.68
CA LEU A 147 -12.33 -4.48 2.45
C LEU A 147 -13.36 -5.56 2.13
N LEU A 148 -12.96 -6.83 2.13
CA LEU A 148 -13.89 -7.93 1.84
C LEU A 148 -15.06 -7.98 2.84
N ASP A 149 -14.83 -7.62 4.11
CA ASP A 149 -15.85 -7.54 5.15
C ASP A 149 -16.98 -6.53 4.86
N GLN A 150 -16.80 -5.66 3.86
CA GLN A 150 -17.82 -4.71 3.38
C GLN A 150 -18.87 -5.36 2.46
N PHE A 151 -18.57 -6.53 1.90
CA PHE A 151 -19.45 -7.29 1.01
C PHE A 151 -20.19 -8.41 1.74
N THR A 152 -21.29 -8.85 1.15
CA THR A 152 -22.11 -9.95 1.68
C THR A 152 -21.33 -11.26 1.66
N GLU A 153 -21.52 -12.09 2.69
CA GLU A 153 -20.84 -13.38 2.86
C GLU A 153 -21.00 -14.23 1.58
N LYS A 154 -22.23 -14.35 1.09
CA LYS A 154 -22.56 -15.09 -0.14
C LYS A 154 -21.82 -14.57 -1.37
N SER A 155 -21.67 -13.25 -1.52
CA SER A 155 -20.97 -12.69 -2.69
C SER A 155 -19.47 -12.93 -2.63
N VAL A 156 -18.88 -12.91 -1.43
CA VAL A 156 -17.47 -13.20 -1.18
C VAL A 156 -17.17 -14.69 -1.35
N GLU A 157 -18.05 -15.58 -0.89
CA GLU A 157 -17.90 -17.03 -1.12
C GLU A 157 -17.85 -17.38 -2.62
N ARG A 158 -18.66 -16.69 -3.44
CA ARG A 158 -18.61 -16.84 -4.90
C ARG A 158 -17.26 -16.41 -5.48
N LEU A 159 -16.61 -15.40 -4.90
CA LEU A 159 -15.28 -14.94 -5.34
C LEU A 159 -14.23 -16.05 -5.19
N PHE A 160 -14.34 -16.84 -4.12
CA PHE A 160 -13.40 -17.93 -3.80
C PHE A 160 -13.86 -19.29 -4.37
N THR A 161 -14.72 -19.30 -5.38
CA THR A 161 -15.21 -20.53 -6.03
C THR A 161 -14.95 -20.45 -7.54
N GLU A 162 -14.00 -21.25 -8.06
CA GLU A 162 -13.55 -21.19 -9.47
C GLU A 162 -14.71 -21.29 -10.48
N LYS A 163 -15.66 -22.20 -10.21
CA LYS A 163 -16.70 -22.63 -11.16
C LYS A 163 -17.72 -21.55 -11.56
N LEU A 164 -17.85 -20.46 -10.78
CA LEU A 164 -18.80 -19.38 -11.06
C LEU A 164 -18.18 -18.21 -11.84
N LEU A 165 -16.87 -18.03 -11.74
CA LEU A 165 -16.16 -16.96 -12.45
C LEU A 165 -16.05 -17.33 -13.94
N GLU A 166 -15.74 -18.58 -14.25
CA GLU A 166 -15.45 -19.08 -15.61
C GLU A 166 -16.54 -18.80 -16.66
N ASN A 167 -17.81 -18.71 -16.22
CA ASN A 167 -18.95 -18.50 -17.12
C ASN A 167 -19.27 -17.03 -17.42
N LYS A 168 -18.66 -16.05 -16.73
CA LYS A 168 -19.07 -14.63 -16.81
C LYS A 168 -18.01 -13.67 -17.34
N ILE A 169 -16.72 -14.00 -17.28
CA ILE A 169 -15.64 -13.07 -17.60
C ILE A 169 -14.55 -13.78 -18.43
N PRO A 170 -14.15 -13.25 -19.60
CA PRO A 170 -12.92 -13.70 -20.26
C PRO A 170 -11.75 -13.53 -19.28
N TYR A 171 -10.92 -14.56 -19.06
CA TYR A 171 -9.85 -14.64 -18.04
C TYR A 171 -10.28 -14.96 -16.59
N ALA A 172 -11.53 -15.30 -16.35
CA ALA A 172 -12.01 -15.69 -15.02
C ALA A 172 -11.29 -16.86 -14.36
N SER A 173 -10.94 -17.91 -15.11
CA SER A 173 -10.23 -19.08 -14.57
C SER A 173 -8.86 -18.70 -14.01
N TYR A 174 -8.16 -17.76 -14.66
CA TYR A 174 -6.89 -17.22 -14.18
C TYR A 174 -7.09 -16.39 -12.90
N MET A 175 -8.04 -15.45 -12.90
CA MET A 175 -8.33 -14.64 -11.71
C MET A 175 -8.76 -15.49 -10.51
N ALA A 176 -9.57 -16.52 -10.74
CA ALA A 176 -10.00 -17.43 -9.68
C ALA A 176 -8.82 -18.15 -9.01
N LYS A 177 -7.86 -18.63 -9.81
CA LYS A 177 -6.65 -19.29 -9.32
C LYS A 177 -5.78 -18.34 -8.51
N GLU A 178 -5.57 -17.11 -9.00
CA GLU A 178 -4.82 -16.08 -8.26
C GLU A 178 -5.52 -15.72 -6.95
N ILE A 179 -6.84 -15.52 -6.97
CA ILE A 179 -7.65 -15.22 -5.79
C ILE A 179 -7.53 -16.31 -4.72
N LEU A 180 -7.59 -17.58 -5.13
CA LEU A 180 -7.42 -18.72 -4.22
C LEU A 180 -5.99 -18.81 -3.68
N ALA A 181 -4.99 -18.66 -4.55
CA ALA A 181 -3.59 -18.67 -4.16
C ALA A 181 -3.28 -17.56 -3.15
N ASN A 182 -3.68 -16.32 -3.45
CA ASN A 182 -3.49 -15.15 -2.58
C ASN A 182 -4.21 -15.33 -1.24
N ARG A 183 -5.46 -15.82 -1.22
CA ARG A 183 -6.17 -16.10 0.04
C ARG A 183 -5.42 -17.13 0.88
N ASN A 184 -4.93 -18.20 0.25
CA ASN A 184 -4.16 -19.21 0.95
C ASN A 184 -2.86 -18.61 1.50
N GLU A 185 -2.11 -17.85 0.69
CA GLU A 185 -0.91 -17.13 1.13
C GLU A 185 -1.18 -16.22 2.33
N TYR A 186 -2.26 -15.45 2.30
CA TYR A 186 -2.65 -14.56 3.40
C TYR A 186 -2.95 -15.34 4.69
N ASN A 187 -3.60 -16.51 4.57
CA ASN A 187 -3.96 -17.33 5.71
C ASN A 187 -2.78 -18.13 6.26
N THR A 188 -1.85 -18.59 5.41
CA THR A 188 -0.71 -19.43 5.82
C THR A 188 0.55 -18.63 6.13
N GLY A 189 0.74 -17.47 5.51
CA GLY A 189 1.90 -16.60 5.68
C GLY A 189 3.20 -17.15 5.08
N GLU A 190 3.13 -18.14 4.18
CA GLU A 190 4.31 -18.89 3.69
C GLU A 190 5.38 -17.99 3.05
N MET A 191 5.02 -17.13 2.10
CA MET A 191 5.99 -16.18 1.49
C MET A 191 6.39 -15.04 2.44
N GLN A 192 5.52 -14.72 3.41
CA GLN A 192 5.78 -13.67 4.39
C GLN A 192 6.93 -14.09 5.31
N ALA A 193 7.03 -15.36 5.69
CA ALA A 193 8.06 -15.87 6.58
C ALA A 193 9.49 -15.66 6.04
N GLU A 194 9.73 -15.93 4.75
CA GLU A 194 11.04 -15.75 4.12
C GLU A 194 11.44 -14.27 4.02
N ARG A 195 10.53 -13.39 3.57
CA ARG A 195 10.76 -11.94 3.48
C ARG A 195 11.04 -11.32 4.84
N THR A 196 10.30 -11.77 5.84
CA THR A 196 10.38 -11.30 7.21
C THR A 196 11.75 -11.58 7.86
N LYS A 197 12.38 -12.70 7.52
CA LYS A 197 13.66 -13.10 8.12
C LYS A 197 14.77 -12.07 7.86
N HIS A 198 14.90 -11.62 6.62
CA HIS A 198 15.92 -10.62 6.25
C HIS A 198 15.61 -9.24 6.82
N ILE A 199 14.34 -8.85 6.83
CA ILE A 199 13.88 -7.60 7.42
C ILE A 199 14.25 -7.53 8.91
N LYS A 200 13.99 -8.61 9.66
CA LYS A 200 14.34 -8.70 11.08
C LYS A 200 15.82 -8.56 11.33
N GLN A 201 16.64 -9.28 10.57
CA GLN A 201 18.10 -9.22 10.68
C GLN A 201 18.62 -7.80 10.43
N ASN A 202 18.18 -7.17 9.35
CA ASN A 202 18.59 -5.81 9.01
C ASN A 202 18.15 -4.79 10.06
N LEU A 203 16.90 -4.87 10.51
CA LEU A 203 16.36 -3.99 11.53
C LEU A 203 17.17 -4.10 12.83
N PHE A 204 17.47 -5.33 13.26
CA PHE A 204 18.30 -5.59 14.43
C PHE A 204 19.71 -5.02 14.25
N LEU A 205 20.38 -5.29 13.13
CA LEU A 205 21.74 -4.80 12.85
C LEU A 205 21.81 -3.27 12.77
N ASN A 206 20.82 -2.61 12.17
CA ASN A 206 20.79 -1.16 12.02
C ASN A 206 20.52 -0.44 13.35
N LEU A 207 19.65 -1.02 14.21
CA LEU A 207 19.27 -0.40 15.49
C LEU A 207 20.26 -0.67 16.64
N GLN A 208 21.24 -1.55 16.45
CA GLN A 208 22.31 -1.74 17.43
C GLN A 208 23.16 -0.49 17.58
N LYS A 209 23.48 -0.10 18.82
CA LYS A 209 24.37 1.04 19.10
C LYS A 209 25.78 0.86 18.52
N SER A 210 26.24 -0.38 18.41
CA SER A 210 27.51 -0.76 17.79
C SER A 210 27.49 -0.72 16.26
N SER A 211 26.33 -0.47 15.65
CA SER A 211 26.18 -0.44 14.20
C SER A 211 26.90 0.78 13.61
N PRO A 212 27.63 0.61 12.49
CA PRO A 212 28.31 1.73 11.82
C PRO A 212 27.32 2.80 11.32
N VAL A 213 26.06 2.44 11.09
CA VAL A 213 25.01 3.35 10.63
C VAL A 213 24.17 3.96 11.76
N PHE A 214 24.40 3.57 13.02
CA PHE A 214 23.55 4.00 14.14
C PHE A 214 23.53 5.52 14.31
N GLN A 215 24.69 6.16 14.23
CA GLN A 215 24.79 7.62 14.36
C GLN A 215 24.08 8.33 13.19
N GLU A 216 24.14 7.76 11.99
CA GLU A 216 23.44 8.28 10.82
C GLU A 216 21.92 8.21 11.00
N ILE A 217 21.41 7.09 11.53
CA ILE A 217 19.99 6.91 11.86
C ILE A 217 19.54 7.98 12.86
N VAL A 218 20.31 8.21 13.93
CA VAL A 218 20.03 9.24 14.93
C VAL A 218 20.02 10.63 14.30
N ASN A 219 21.03 10.95 13.49
CA ASN A 219 21.13 12.24 12.81
C ASN A 219 19.94 12.46 11.84
N LYS A 220 19.51 11.41 11.13
CA LYS A 220 18.37 11.50 10.21
C LYS A 220 17.05 11.70 10.95
N ARG A 221 16.84 10.97 12.06
CA ARG A 221 15.67 11.18 12.93
C ARG A 221 15.62 12.60 13.48
N ASN A 222 16.75 13.11 13.97
CA ASN A 222 16.85 14.50 14.44
C ASN A 222 16.59 15.52 13.33
N SER A 223 17.06 15.24 12.10
CA SER A 223 16.79 16.07 10.92
C SER A 223 15.30 16.11 10.58
N ILE A 224 14.59 14.99 10.65
CA ILE A 224 13.13 14.94 10.46
C ILE A 224 12.44 15.77 11.55
N TYR A 225 12.90 15.67 12.80
CA TYR A 225 12.30 16.35 13.95
C TYR A 225 12.49 17.86 13.97
N LYS A 226 13.45 18.40 13.21
CA LYS A 226 13.89 19.80 13.30
C LYS A 226 12.72 20.79 13.24
N ASN A 227 11.70 20.49 12.44
CA ASN A 227 10.56 21.38 12.20
C ASN A 227 9.23 20.80 12.72
N TYR A 228 9.27 19.71 13.50
CA TYR A 228 8.07 19.06 14.00
C TYR A 228 7.56 19.71 15.28
N LEU A 229 6.24 19.88 15.37
CA LEU A 229 5.56 20.14 16.63
C LEU A 229 5.80 18.99 17.63
N PRO A 230 5.72 19.23 18.95
CA PRO A 230 5.86 18.18 19.95
C PRO A 230 4.96 16.96 19.68
N GLU A 231 3.72 17.19 19.25
CA GLU A 231 2.77 16.12 18.97
C GLU A 231 3.11 15.32 17.71
N GLN A 232 3.71 15.95 16.69
CA GLN A 232 4.18 15.25 15.50
C GLN A 232 5.34 14.29 15.84
N LYS A 233 6.23 14.67 16.77
CA LYS A 233 7.32 13.78 17.21
C LYS A 233 6.77 12.51 17.86
N ILE A 234 5.74 12.65 18.69
CA ILE A 234 5.05 11.50 19.33
C ILE A 234 4.39 10.60 18.28
N ILE A 235 3.67 11.18 17.33
CA ILE A 235 3.00 10.42 16.26
C ILE A 235 4.02 9.72 15.36
N PHE A 236 5.10 10.42 14.96
CA PHE A 236 6.19 9.82 14.20
C PHE A 236 6.79 8.62 14.93
N ASP A 237 7.10 8.79 16.23
CA ASP A 237 7.69 7.75 17.06
C ASP A 237 6.80 6.51 17.18
N CYS A 238 5.49 6.72 17.26
CA CYS A 238 4.53 5.63 17.28
C CYS A 238 4.47 4.92 15.92
N TYR A 239 4.39 5.68 14.82
CA TYR A 239 4.22 5.11 13.48
C TYR A 239 5.43 4.38 12.94
N TYR A 240 6.66 4.87 13.13
CA TYR A 240 7.82 4.14 12.59
C TYR A 240 7.99 2.78 13.31
N LYS A 241 7.69 2.73 14.61
CA LYS A 241 7.61 1.49 15.39
C LYS A 241 6.53 0.57 14.84
N HIS A 242 5.33 1.10 14.61
CA HIS A 242 4.23 0.34 14.02
C HIS A 242 4.60 -0.25 12.65
N PHE A 243 5.21 0.53 11.76
CA PHE A 243 5.63 0.05 10.45
C PHE A 243 6.75 -0.99 10.52
N ASN A 244 7.68 -0.87 11.47
CA ASN A 244 8.69 -1.90 11.74
C ASN A 244 8.04 -3.22 12.18
N GLU A 245 7.06 -3.18 13.09
CA GLU A 245 6.30 -4.37 13.53
C GLU A 245 5.50 -5.00 12.39
N GLN A 246 4.88 -4.18 11.53
CA GLN A 246 4.18 -4.68 10.35
C GLN A 246 5.14 -5.33 9.35
N ALA A 247 6.34 -4.77 9.16
CA ALA A 247 7.33 -5.30 8.24
C ALA A 247 7.99 -6.58 8.78
N SER A 248 8.19 -6.67 10.09
CA SER A 248 8.75 -7.85 10.76
C SER A 248 7.72 -8.91 11.12
N GLY A 249 6.42 -8.62 11.06
CA GLY A 249 5.37 -9.52 11.55
C GLY A 249 5.49 -9.88 13.03
N GLU A 250 6.27 -9.13 13.81
CA GLU A 250 6.53 -9.38 15.23
C GLU A 250 6.20 -8.14 16.06
N LYS A 251 5.74 -8.37 17.30
CA LYS A 251 5.61 -7.30 18.28
C LYS A 251 7.01 -7.00 18.84
N LEU A 252 7.54 -5.84 18.48
CA LEU A 252 8.90 -5.40 18.84
C LEU A 252 8.87 -4.31 19.92
N TYR A 253 7.77 -3.56 20.02
CA TYR A 253 7.65 -2.41 20.90
C TYR A 253 6.39 -2.54 21.77
N ASN A 254 6.58 -2.54 23.08
CA ASN A 254 5.48 -2.52 24.04
C ASN A 254 5.22 -1.09 24.49
N PHE A 255 4.05 -0.56 24.15
CA PHE A 255 3.60 0.75 24.64
C PHE A 255 2.93 0.58 26.00
N SER A 256 3.45 1.26 27.00
CA SER A 256 2.78 1.42 28.30
C SER A 256 1.44 2.16 28.16
N SER A 257 0.56 2.01 29.15
CA SER A 257 -0.73 2.72 29.16
C SER A 257 -0.56 4.24 29.04
N GLU A 258 0.49 4.80 29.64
CA GLU A 258 0.80 6.22 29.57
C GLU A 258 1.28 6.64 28.17
N GLU A 259 2.13 5.83 27.52
CA GLU A 259 2.53 6.08 26.14
C GLU A 259 1.34 6.01 25.18
N LYS A 260 0.45 5.02 25.34
CA LYS A 260 -0.79 4.92 24.55
C LYS A 260 -1.64 6.19 24.71
N LYS A 261 -1.81 6.67 25.95
CA LYS A 261 -2.54 7.90 26.27
C LYS A 261 -1.87 9.13 25.63
N ASN A 262 -0.54 9.23 25.68
CA ASN A 262 0.21 10.31 25.07
C ASN A 262 0.06 10.35 23.55
N VAL A 263 0.08 9.19 22.89
CA VAL A 263 -0.18 9.08 21.45
C VAL A 263 -1.60 9.55 21.11
N LEU A 264 -2.61 9.09 21.84
CA LEU A 264 -4.00 9.52 21.63
C LEU A 264 -4.18 11.03 21.84
N ASN A 265 -3.55 11.60 22.86
CA ASN A 265 -3.58 13.04 23.12
C ASN A 265 -2.87 13.83 22.02
N ALA A 266 -1.76 13.33 21.47
CA ALA A 266 -1.06 13.95 20.36
C ALA A 266 -1.95 14.05 19.11
N PHE A 267 -2.66 12.98 18.75
CA PHE A 267 -3.63 13.04 17.64
C PHE A 267 -4.75 14.04 17.91
N LYS A 268 -5.37 14.01 19.11
CA LYS A 268 -6.43 14.95 19.49
C LYS A 268 -5.97 16.41 19.40
N SER A 269 -4.76 16.70 19.88
CA SER A 269 -4.16 18.03 19.81
C SER A 269 -3.96 18.49 18.36
N LEU A 270 -3.37 17.65 17.50
CA LEU A 270 -3.17 18.02 16.09
C LEU A 270 -4.49 18.18 15.33
N LEU A 271 -5.46 17.30 15.54
CA LEU A 271 -6.79 17.42 14.94
C LEU A 271 -7.51 18.71 15.37
N LYS A 272 -7.39 19.09 16.64
CA LYS A 272 -7.90 20.37 17.13
C LYS A 272 -7.20 21.56 16.46
N LYS A 273 -5.88 21.52 16.29
CA LYS A 273 -5.13 22.57 15.57
C LYS A 273 -5.52 22.68 14.09
N ILE A 274 -5.84 21.54 13.46
CA ILE A 274 -6.40 21.49 12.09
C ILE A 274 -7.77 22.19 12.06
N ASP A 275 -8.66 21.87 13.00
CA ASP A 275 -10.01 22.46 13.05
C ASP A 275 -9.98 23.97 13.34
N GLU A 276 -9.04 24.41 14.18
CA GLU A 276 -8.85 25.82 14.53
C GLU A 276 -8.14 26.64 13.43
N ASN A 277 -7.71 25.99 12.34
CA ASN A 277 -7.09 26.60 11.16
C ASN A 277 -5.98 27.61 11.50
N LYS A 278 -5.16 27.28 12.50
CA LYS A 278 -4.02 28.12 12.95
C LYS A 278 -3.02 28.27 11.81
N GLU A 279 -2.23 29.35 11.83
CA GLU A 279 -1.23 29.81 10.82
C GLU A 279 -0.06 28.82 10.50
N VAL A 280 -0.29 27.52 10.58
CA VAL A 280 0.67 26.50 10.14
C VAL A 280 0.37 26.21 8.67
N LYS A 281 1.30 26.57 7.80
CA LYS A 281 1.24 26.23 6.37
C LYS A 281 1.01 24.72 6.19
N ASN A 282 0.04 24.35 5.37
CA ASN A 282 -0.34 22.95 5.08
C ASN A 282 -0.78 22.15 6.32
N ILE A 283 -1.42 22.80 7.31
CA ILE A 283 -1.89 22.14 8.55
C ILE A 283 -2.75 20.90 8.28
N ASN A 284 -3.60 20.92 7.24
CA ASN A 284 -4.48 19.80 6.89
C ASN A 284 -3.72 18.49 6.63
N GLY A 285 -2.52 18.56 6.03
CA GLY A 285 -1.70 17.40 5.69
C GLY A 285 -0.68 17.02 6.76
N ILE A 286 -0.66 17.69 7.92
CA ILE A 286 0.40 17.54 8.92
C ILE A 286 0.50 16.10 9.45
N ILE A 287 -0.64 15.46 9.70
CA ILE A 287 -0.69 14.08 10.21
C ILE A 287 -0.25 13.11 9.12
N SER A 288 -0.84 13.19 7.93
CA SER A 288 -0.50 12.32 6.80
C SER A 288 0.99 12.40 6.42
N ARG A 289 1.57 13.61 6.42
CA ARG A 289 3.00 13.81 6.18
C ARG A 289 3.86 13.18 7.26
N THR A 290 3.48 13.34 8.53
CA THR A 290 4.19 12.68 9.64
C THR A 290 4.13 11.15 9.54
N ILE A 291 2.99 10.58 9.14
CA ILE A 291 2.84 9.14 8.89
C ILE A 291 3.74 8.70 7.73
N PHE A 292 3.75 9.45 6.63
CA PHE A 292 4.57 9.14 5.46
C PHE A 292 6.07 9.21 5.77
N ASP A 293 6.51 10.23 6.50
CA ASP A 293 7.90 10.37 6.92
C ASP A 293 8.30 9.19 7.83
N ALA A 294 7.42 8.76 8.73
CA ALA A 294 7.64 7.59 9.58
C ALA A 294 7.72 6.28 8.78
N TYR A 295 6.86 6.11 7.77
CA TYR A 295 6.91 4.98 6.85
C TYR A 295 8.22 4.96 6.05
N SER A 296 8.60 6.10 5.45
CA SER A 296 9.83 6.23 4.66
C SER A 296 11.09 5.99 5.51
N PHE A 297 11.06 6.40 6.78
CA PHE A 297 12.12 6.14 7.74
C PHE A 297 12.19 4.64 8.11
N SER A 298 11.04 4.02 8.42
CA SER A 298 10.93 2.60 8.73
C SER A 298 11.41 1.72 7.58
N GLU A 299 11.02 2.04 6.34
CA GLU A 299 11.48 1.33 5.15
C GLU A 299 13.02 1.32 5.08
N ARG A 300 13.69 2.45 5.32
CA ARG A 300 15.16 2.50 5.32
C ARG A 300 15.78 1.65 6.43
N LEU A 301 15.13 1.57 7.59
CA LEU A 301 15.61 0.74 8.72
C LEU A 301 15.56 -0.75 8.41
N THR A 302 14.64 -1.21 7.56
CA THR A 302 14.48 -2.65 7.23
C THR A 302 15.46 -3.14 6.15
N HIS A 303 16.25 -2.24 5.54
CA HIS A 303 17.21 -2.57 4.49
C HIS A 303 18.62 -2.84 5.01
N TYR A 304 19.41 -3.55 4.21
CA TYR A 304 20.81 -3.83 4.52
C TYR A 304 21.61 -2.52 4.53
N ASN A 305 22.25 -2.20 5.66
CA ASN A 305 23.02 -0.97 5.90
C ASN A 305 22.26 0.29 5.47
N PHE A 306 21.33 0.74 6.33
CA PHE A 306 20.57 1.99 6.19
C PHE A 306 21.14 2.95 5.11
N SER A 307 20.45 3.08 3.97
CA SER A 307 20.96 3.83 2.82
C SER A 307 20.13 5.10 2.56
N LEU A 308 20.83 6.17 2.16
CA LEU A 308 20.22 7.45 1.78
C LEU A 308 19.79 7.52 0.30
N GLU A 309 20.35 6.68 -0.57
CA GLU A 309 20.02 6.58 -2.00
C GLU A 309 18.68 5.87 -2.24
N PRO A 310 18.05 6.03 -3.43
CA PRO A 310 16.93 5.19 -3.85
C PRO A 310 17.29 3.71 -3.67
N ILE A 311 16.41 3.00 -2.98
CA ILE A 311 16.73 1.69 -2.43
C ILE A 311 16.53 0.64 -3.52
N TYR A 312 17.58 -0.16 -3.74
CA TYR A 312 17.58 -1.32 -4.61
C TYR A 312 17.53 -2.58 -3.73
N THR A 313 16.76 -3.60 -4.13
CA THR A 313 16.83 -4.93 -3.51
C THR A 313 18.25 -5.49 -3.59
N ARG A 314 18.59 -6.51 -2.79
CA ARG A 314 19.93 -7.13 -2.84
C ARG A 314 20.30 -7.57 -4.26
N ASP A 315 19.34 -8.09 -5.02
CA ASP A 315 19.53 -8.52 -6.39
C ASP A 315 19.73 -7.33 -7.35
N GLU A 316 18.98 -6.25 -7.16
CA GLU A 316 19.15 -5.00 -7.91
C GLU A 316 20.48 -4.31 -7.58
N GLN A 317 20.93 -4.38 -6.33
CA GLN A 317 22.23 -3.87 -5.90
C GLN A 317 23.37 -4.69 -6.51
N ILE A 318 23.25 -6.02 -6.51
CA ILE A 318 24.20 -6.93 -7.19
C ILE A 318 24.25 -6.63 -8.69
N GLN A 319 23.11 -6.39 -9.35
CA GLN A 319 23.06 -6.01 -10.77
C GLN A 319 23.67 -4.62 -11.02
N LYS A 320 23.40 -3.64 -10.16
CA LYS A 320 23.98 -2.30 -10.23
C LYS A 320 25.49 -2.33 -10.01
N ASP A 321 25.97 -3.15 -9.09
CA ASP A 321 27.39 -3.33 -8.80
C ASP A 321 28.10 -4.14 -9.89
N ALA A 322 27.43 -5.12 -10.50
CA ALA A 322 27.91 -5.81 -11.70
C ALA A 322 28.07 -4.83 -12.88
N ASN A 323 27.13 -3.90 -13.05
CA ASN A 323 27.20 -2.85 -14.07
C ASN A 323 28.24 -1.76 -13.76
N ARG A 324 28.55 -1.52 -12.48
CA ARG A 324 29.62 -0.59 -12.05
C ARG A 324 31.03 -1.16 -12.22
N ARG A 325 31.19 -2.48 -12.35
CA ARG A 325 32.50 -3.16 -12.48
C ARG A 325 33.01 -3.29 -13.92
N ILE A 326 32.30 -2.78 -14.92
CA ILE A 326 32.80 -2.70 -16.29
C ILE A 326 33.39 -1.30 -16.48
N PRO A 327 34.73 -1.14 -16.60
CA PRO A 327 35.31 0.15 -16.96
C PRO A 327 34.67 0.65 -18.25
N ALA A 328 34.29 1.92 -18.32
CA ALA A 328 33.67 2.52 -19.51
C ALA A 328 34.49 2.30 -20.80
N ALA A 329 35.79 2.03 -20.68
CA ALA A 329 36.68 1.65 -21.78
C ALA A 329 36.34 0.28 -22.42
N MET A 330 35.78 -0.69 -21.70
CA MET A 330 35.40 -2.01 -22.26
C MET A 330 34.02 -2.03 -22.94
N GLN A 331 33.19 -1.00 -22.76
CA GLN A 331 31.91 -0.91 -23.47
C GLN A 331 32.04 -0.38 -24.91
N GLN A 332 33.17 0.26 -25.26
CA GLN A 332 33.40 0.71 -26.64
C GLN A 332 33.95 -0.38 -27.56
N GLU A 333 34.70 -1.36 -27.05
CA GLU A 333 35.23 -2.45 -27.91
C GLU A 333 34.20 -3.55 -28.22
N SER A 334 33.19 -3.75 -27.37
CA SER A 334 32.18 -4.80 -27.58
C SER A 334 31.08 -4.41 -28.58
N LYS A 335 30.85 -3.11 -28.84
CA LYS A 335 29.87 -2.65 -29.86
C LYS A 335 30.40 -2.72 -31.29
N ASN A 336 31.72 -2.75 -31.50
CA ASN A 336 32.31 -2.80 -32.84
C ASN A 336 32.68 -4.20 -33.34
N LYS A 337 32.55 -5.25 -32.51
CA LYS A 337 32.83 -6.65 -32.90
C LYS A 337 31.61 -7.59 -32.97
N ALA A 338 30.40 -7.11 -32.68
CA ALA A 338 29.17 -7.91 -32.76
C ALA A 338 28.32 -7.66 -34.01
N LYS A 339 28.89 -7.04 -35.06
CA LYS A 339 28.41 -7.23 -36.43
C LYS A 339 29.35 -8.25 -37.08
N THR A 340 28.77 -9.32 -37.61
CA THR A 340 29.44 -10.42 -38.34
C THR A 340 29.96 -11.55 -37.46
N VAL A 341 29.10 -12.46 -37.00
CA VAL A 341 29.17 -13.90 -37.35
C VAL A 341 27.75 -14.47 -37.37
N GLN A 342 27.46 -15.06 -38.52
CA GLN A 342 26.37 -15.94 -38.94
C GLN A 342 25.92 -16.96 -37.87
N ASN A 343 24.63 -17.22 -37.68
CA ASN A 343 23.67 -17.94 -38.54
C ASN A 343 23.52 -19.40 -38.10
N GLU A 344 22.25 -19.84 -38.13
CA GLU A 344 21.75 -21.22 -38.22
C GLU A 344 21.71 -22.16 -37.00
N GLN A 345 20.51 -22.78 -36.86
CA GLN A 345 20.11 -23.94 -36.04
C GLN A 345 19.74 -23.59 -34.58
N THR A 346 18.47 -23.47 -34.13
CA THR A 346 17.30 -24.35 -34.31
C THR A 346 16.05 -23.65 -33.72
N LYS A 347 14.95 -23.51 -34.49
CA LYS A 347 13.61 -24.16 -34.29
C LYS A 347 13.10 -24.15 -32.83
N GLN A 348 11.98 -23.54 -32.44
CA GLN A 348 10.60 -23.79 -32.92
C GLN A 348 9.60 -22.85 -32.22
N LYS A 349 8.58 -22.40 -32.99
CA LYS A 349 7.16 -22.10 -32.66
C LYS A 349 6.86 -21.49 -31.26
N PHE A 350 6.21 -20.33 -31.17
CA PHE A 350 4.77 -20.17 -31.39
C PHE A 350 4.41 -18.77 -31.90
N LYS A 351 3.63 -18.71 -33.00
CA LYS A 351 2.86 -17.53 -33.40
C LYS A 351 1.64 -17.40 -32.47
N ARG A 352 1.35 -16.17 -32.03
CA ARG A 352 -0.02 -15.72 -31.67
C ARG A 352 -0.26 -14.32 -32.27
N PRO A 353 -1.52 -14.00 -32.59
CA PRO A 353 -1.89 -13.17 -33.75
C PRO A 353 -1.78 -11.66 -33.49
N SER A 354 -1.32 -10.93 -34.51
CA SER A 354 -1.45 -9.46 -34.58
C SER A 354 -2.87 -9.11 -35.01
N PHE A 355 -3.61 -8.40 -34.17
CA PHE A 355 -4.80 -7.66 -34.60
C PHE A 355 -4.34 -6.32 -35.17
N SER A 356 -4.54 -6.12 -36.48
CA SER A 356 -4.41 -4.84 -37.14
C SER A 356 -5.70 -4.04 -36.96
N MET A 357 -5.60 -2.82 -36.42
CA MET A 357 -6.56 -1.76 -36.73
C MET A 357 -5.91 -0.84 -37.76
N HIS A 358 -6.50 -0.76 -38.94
CA HIS A 358 -6.28 0.35 -39.86
C HIS A 358 -7.13 1.53 -39.39
N VAL A 359 -6.49 2.67 -39.15
CA VAL A 359 -7.14 3.98 -39.15
C VAL A 359 -6.38 4.80 -40.18
N GLY A 360 -7.13 5.27 -41.18
CA GLY A 360 -6.61 5.83 -42.42
C GLY A 360 -5.79 7.09 -42.22
N GLU A 361 -4.65 7.14 -42.89
CA GLU A 361 -4.07 8.37 -43.37
C GLU A 361 -4.67 8.64 -44.76
N ASP A 362 -5.44 9.72 -44.87
CA ASP A 362 -5.57 10.47 -46.11
C ASP A 362 -6.15 11.85 -45.78
N ARG A 363 -5.25 12.79 -45.46
CA ARG A 363 -5.43 14.22 -45.74
C ARG A 363 -4.08 14.83 -46.05
N GLY A 364 -3.79 14.85 -47.34
CA GLY A 364 -2.71 15.62 -47.95
C GLY A 364 -3.08 15.96 -49.39
N LEU A 365 -4.05 16.86 -49.55
CA LEU A 365 -4.12 17.97 -50.53
C LEU A 365 -5.45 18.72 -50.34
#